data_AF-A0A1I7TA32-F1
#
_entry.id   AF-A0A1I7TA32-F1
#
_cell.length_a   1.000
_cell.length_b   1.000
_cell.length_c   1.000
_cell.angle_alpha   90.00
_cell.angle_beta   90.00
_cell.angle_gamma   90.00
#
_symmetry.space_group_name_H-M   'P 1'
#
loop_
_entity.id
_entity.type
_entity.pdbx_description
1 polymer ?
#
loop_
_entity_poly.entity_id
_entity_poly.type
_entity_poly.pdbx_seq_one_letter_code
_entity_poly.pdbx_strand_id
1 'polypeptide(L)'
;MNSFFENNEWARDPSFNHFWKHYEICDQWIKQHNEATQQGKTRTNFFAAQSNNDEFDQAEEPEVTERLSRCEIRNEDENEETEVMSEEMKEFFAKTQDHRQKLKLKREAEKHDEDKIKQEKKQMTYINVGEITVRGRVEHSTDHRDANAEFIEKREKAKKDYGDAAPKILAMESALEMKFESEYASHPQMWPNIPFRF
;
A
#
# COMPACT_ATOMS: atom_id res chain seq x y z
N MET A 1 23.39 -31.29 -18.70
CA MET A 1 22.11 -31.90 -18.28
C MET A 1 21.97 -33.36 -18.71
N ASN A 2 22.53 -33.80 -19.84
CA ASN A 2 22.33 -35.18 -20.34
C ASN A 2 22.75 -36.28 -19.35
N SER A 3 23.88 -36.11 -18.64
CA SER A 3 24.32 -37.07 -17.61
C SER A 3 23.44 -37.12 -16.35
N PHE A 4 22.72 -36.04 -16.03
CA PHE A 4 21.80 -36.00 -14.87
C PHE A 4 20.53 -36.79 -15.16
N PHE A 5 19.99 -36.65 -16.37
CA PHE A 5 18.83 -37.42 -16.81
C PHE A 5 19.17 -38.90 -17.02
N GLU A 6 20.41 -39.27 -17.36
CA GLU A 6 20.85 -40.66 -17.44
C GLU A 6 20.87 -41.37 -16.08
N ASN A 7 21.22 -40.66 -15.01
CA ASN A 7 21.30 -41.24 -13.66
C ASN A 7 19.98 -41.13 -12.88
N ASN A 8 18.98 -40.40 -13.39
CA ASN A 8 17.71 -40.17 -12.71
C ASN A 8 16.52 -40.41 -13.67
N GLU A 9 16.03 -41.64 -13.68
CA GLU A 9 14.90 -42.03 -14.55
C GLU A 9 13.60 -41.28 -14.21
N TRP A 10 13.35 -41.02 -12.92
CA TRP A 10 12.18 -40.26 -12.46
C TRP A 10 12.14 -38.82 -13.02
N ALA A 11 13.30 -38.22 -13.29
CA ALA A 11 13.40 -36.86 -13.82
C ALA A 11 12.95 -36.78 -15.30
N ARG A 12 12.82 -37.92 -15.99
CA ARG A 12 12.32 -38.01 -17.37
C ARG A 12 10.81 -38.21 -17.46
N ASP A 13 10.12 -38.35 -16.33
CA ASP A 13 8.68 -38.51 -16.31
C ASP A 13 8.00 -37.23 -16.85
N PRO A 14 7.07 -37.34 -17.81
CA PRO A 14 6.35 -36.20 -18.39
C PRO A 14 5.67 -35.28 -17.38
N SER A 15 5.33 -35.78 -16.18
CA SER A 15 4.76 -34.99 -15.08
C SER A 15 5.69 -33.85 -14.62
N PHE A 16 7.01 -34.02 -14.75
CA PHE A 16 8.00 -33.00 -14.39
C PHE A 16 8.38 -32.06 -15.54
N ASN A 17 7.77 -32.19 -16.73
CA ASN A 17 8.08 -31.30 -17.87
C ASN A 17 7.84 -29.83 -17.53
N HIS A 18 6.80 -29.52 -16.76
CA HIS A 18 6.52 -28.15 -16.35
C HIS A 18 7.62 -27.62 -15.42
N PHE A 19 8.08 -28.45 -14.47
CA PHE A 19 9.19 -28.12 -13.57
C PHE A 19 10.47 -27.82 -14.35
N TRP A 20 10.85 -28.69 -15.30
CA TRP A 20 12.07 -28.50 -16.08
C TRP A 20 12.01 -27.29 -17.01
N LYS A 21 10.86 -26.98 -17.61
CA LYS A 21 10.66 -25.74 -18.38
C LYS A 21 10.88 -24.49 -17.52
N HIS A 22 10.34 -24.48 -16.30
CA HIS A 22 10.57 -23.37 -15.37
C HIS A 22 12.03 -23.29 -14.91
N TYR A 23 12.65 -24.45 -14.66
CA TYR A 23 14.06 -24.51 -14.31
C TYR A 23 14.95 -23.92 -15.42
N GLU A 24 14.68 -24.23 -16.68
CA GLU A 24 15.42 -23.66 -17.82
C GLU A 24 15.25 -22.13 -17.92
N ILE A 25 14.03 -21.62 -17.70
CA ILE A 25 13.76 -20.18 -17.68
C ILE A 25 14.54 -19.51 -16.54
N CYS A 26 14.52 -20.09 -15.34
CA CYS A 26 15.26 -19.59 -14.20
C CYS A 26 16.78 -19.62 -14.46
N ASP A 27 17.31 -20.69 -15.04
CA ASP A 27 18.73 -20.81 -15.37
C ASP A 27 19.17 -19.75 -16.40
N GLN A 28 18.33 -19.49 -17.42
CA GLN A 28 18.58 -18.41 -18.38
C GLN A 28 18.57 -17.03 -17.71
N TRP A 29 17.60 -16.77 -16.82
CA TRP A 29 17.53 -15.52 -16.08
C TRP A 29 18.76 -15.31 -15.20
N ILE A 30 19.19 -16.34 -14.47
CA ILE A 30 20.41 -16.29 -13.63
C ILE A 30 21.64 -15.94 -14.47
N LYS A 31 21.78 -16.57 -15.65
CA LYS A 31 22.88 -16.28 -16.58
C LYS A 31 22.87 -14.83 -17.04
N GLN A 32 21.72 -14.34 -17.52
CA GLN A 32 21.56 -12.96 -17.97
C GLN A 32 21.82 -11.95 -16.82
N HIS A 33 21.34 -12.25 -15.62
CA HIS A 33 21.57 -11.41 -14.45
C HIS A 33 23.06 -11.36 -14.06
N ASN A 34 23.75 -12.49 -14.10
CA ASN A 34 25.19 -12.55 -13.85
C ASN A 34 25.98 -11.79 -14.91
N GLU A 35 25.63 -11.94 -16.18
CA GLU A 35 26.24 -11.18 -17.28
C GLU A 35 26.01 -9.67 -17.11
N ALA A 36 24.79 -9.23 -16.82
CA ALA A 36 24.48 -7.83 -16.57
C ALA A 36 25.23 -7.28 -15.35
N THR A 37 25.36 -8.06 -14.29
CA THR A 37 26.10 -7.70 -13.07
C THR A 37 27.61 -7.57 -13.37
N GLN A 38 28.17 -8.48 -14.16
CA GLN A 38 29.57 -8.39 -14.60
C GLN A 38 29.81 -7.19 -15.53
N GLN A 39 28.87 -6.90 -16.44
CA GLN A 39 28.92 -5.70 -17.28
C GLN A 39 28.81 -4.42 -16.46
N GLY A 40 27.99 -4.41 -15.41
CA GLY A 40 27.92 -3.32 -14.43
C GLY A 40 29.25 -3.12 -13.71
N LYS A 41 29.84 -4.20 -13.17
CA LYS A 41 31.14 -4.17 -12.47
C LYS A 41 32.30 -3.73 -13.37
N THR A 42 32.33 -4.16 -14.63
CA THR A 42 33.36 -3.73 -15.59
C THR A 42 33.18 -2.27 -16.00
N ARG A 43 31.94 -1.79 -16.13
CA ARG A 43 31.64 -0.37 -16.35
C ARG A 43 32.00 0.50 -15.14
N THR A 44 31.67 0.07 -13.91
CA THR A 44 32.07 0.78 -12.69
C THR A 44 33.57 0.74 -12.49
N ASN A 45 34.26 -0.36 -12.83
CA ASN A 45 35.73 -0.42 -12.78
C ASN A 45 36.39 0.52 -13.82
N PHE A 46 35.71 0.82 -14.93
CA PHE A 46 36.18 1.84 -15.89
C PHE A 46 36.09 3.28 -15.33
N PHE A 47 35.12 3.57 -14.44
CA PHE A 47 34.98 4.86 -13.77
C PHE A 47 35.71 4.93 -12.40
N ALA A 48 35.89 3.79 -11.71
CA ALA A 48 36.57 3.69 -10.42
C ALA A 48 38.10 3.73 -10.57
N ALA A 49 38.66 3.38 -11.72
CA ALA A 49 40.08 3.61 -12.02
C ALA A 49 40.46 5.11 -12.05
N GLN A 50 39.48 6.02 -12.05
CA GLN A 50 39.70 7.47 -11.98
C GLN A 50 39.40 8.10 -10.62
N SER A 51 38.82 7.37 -9.66
CA SER A 51 38.42 7.93 -8.36
C SER A 51 39.01 7.11 -7.22
N ASN A 52 40.32 7.29 -7.00
CA ASN A 52 40.94 6.92 -5.73
C ASN A 52 40.39 7.87 -4.66
N ASN A 53 39.49 7.38 -3.82
CA ASN A 53 39.23 7.75 -2.42
C ASN A 53 37.75 7.47 -2.12
N ASP A 54 37.44 6.35 -1.46
CA ASP A 54 36.20 6.27 -0.68
C ASP A 54 36.41 5.35 0.52
N GLU A 55 36.73 5.99 1.64
CA GLU A 55 36.87 5.46 2.99
C GLU A 55 35.55 5.75 3.72
N PHE A 56 34.45 5.16 3.25
CA PHE A 56 33.10 5.40 3.80
C PHE A 56 32.34 4.10 4.17
N ASP A 57 33.02 2.95 4.21
CA ASP A 57 32.42 1.64 4.50
C ASP A 57 32.64 1.15 5.95
N GLN A 58 33.04 2.02 6.89
CA GLN A 58 33.31 1.64 8.30
C GLN A 58 32.57 2.46 9.35
N ALA A 59 31.35 2.95 9.07
CA ALA A 59 30.51 3.54 10.11
C ALA A 59 29.59 2.48 10.72
N GLU A 60 29.89 2.08 11.97
CA GLU A 60 29.07 1.21 12.81
C GLU A 60 27.75 1.93 13.18
N GLU A 61 26.59 1.33 12.85
CA GLU A 61 25.28 1.95 13.09
C GLU A 61 24.98 2.07 14.60
N PRO A 62 24.56 3.24 15.11
CA PRO A 62 24.27 3.41 16.53
C PRO A 62 22.98 2.71 16.96
N GLU A 63 23.06 1.98 18.08
CA GLU A 63 21.96 1.30 18.76
C GLU A 63 20.86 2.29 19.16
N VAL A 64 19.67 2.17 18.56
CA VAL A 64 18.52 3.04 18.80
C VAL A 64 17.90 2.67 20.15
N THR A 65 18.30 3.38 21.21
CA THR A 65 17.59 3.32 22.49
C THR A 65 16.21 3.98 22.37
N GLU A 66 15.24 3.37 23.05
CA GLU A 66 13.81 3.64 22.98
C GLU A 66 13.46 5.14 22.95
N ARG A 67 12.63 5.50 21.97
CA ARG A 67 12.04 6.84 21.85
C ARG A 67 11.12 7.11 23.05
N LEU A 68 11.67 7.72 24.09
CA LEU A 68 10.90 8.41 25.12
C LEU A 68 10.10 9.53 24.47
N SER A 69 8.83 9.28 24.18
CA SER A 69 7.89 10.36 23.84
C SER A 69 6.45 9.95 24.10
N ARG A 70 6.02 10.14 25.34
CA ARG A 70 4.63 10.49 25.60
C ARG A 70 4.58 11.45 26.79
N CYS A 71 4.27 12.71 26.51
CA CYS A 71 4.05 13.74 27.51
C CYS A 71 3.05 13.26 28.57
N GLU A 72 3.53 12.96 29.77
CA GLU A 72 2.72 12.89 30.98
C GLU A 72 2.47 14.33 31.45
N ILE A 73 1.28 14.86 31.18
CA ILE A 73 0.82 16.10 31.81
C ILE A 73 0.34 15.70 33.21
N ARG A 74 1.19 16.01 34.20
CA ARG A 74 0.91 15.88 35.63
C ARG A 74 -0.28 16.79 35.97
N ASN A 75 -1.40 16.20 36.40
CA ASN A 75 -2.52 16.94 37.00
C ASN A 75 -2.23 17.09 38.49
N GLU A 76 -1.48 18.11 38.84
CA GLU A 76 -1.48 18.66 40.20
C GLU A 76 -1.79 20.13 40.01
N ASP A 77 -2.98 20.53 40.48
CA ASP A 77 -3.31 21.85 41.06
C ASP A 77 -4.83 21.86 41.24
N GLU A 78 -5.29 21.13 42.26
CA GLU A 78 -6.57 21.41 42.91
C GLU A 78 -6.35 22.56 43.90
N ASN A 79 -7.21 23.56 43.82
CA ASN A 79 -7.33 24.74 44.69
C ASN A 79 -6.20 25.79 44.61
N GLU A 80 -6.41 26.83 43.82
CA GLU A 80 -6.17 28.19 44.30
C GLU A 80 -7.09 29.21 43.61
N GLU A 81 -7.85 29.88 44.47
CA GLU A 81 -8.40 31.24 44.35
C GLU A 81 -9.34 31.58 43.19
N THR A 82 -10.61 31.74 43.60
CA THR A 82 -11.60 32.63 43.02
C THR A 82 -11.08 34.07 42.90
N GLU A 83 -10.26 34.34 41.89
CA GLU A 83 -9.98 35.71 41.45
C GLU A 83 -11.11 36.21 40.53
N VAL A 84 -11.40 37.50 40.64
CA VAL A 84 -12.52 38.21 40.00
C VAL A 84 -12.38 38.16 38.48
N MET A 85 -12.77 37.04 37.85
CA MET A 85 -12.77 36.92 36.40
C MET A 85 -13.85 37.85 35.84
N SER A 86 -13.45 38.74 34.92
CA SER A 86 -14.39 39.59 34.20
C SER A 86 -15.46 38.74 33.52
N GLU A 87 -16.65 39.32 33.33
CA GLU A 87 -17.78 38.62 32.70
C GLU A 87 -17.39 38.06 31.33
N GLU A 88 -16.61 38.81 30.54
CA GLU A 88 -16.08 38.37 29.25
C GLU A 88 -15.11 37.17 29.36
N MET A 89 -14.31 37.10 30.42
CA MET A 89 -13.40 35.97 30.64
C MET A 89 -14.19 34.70 31.02
N LYS A 90 -15.26 34.84 31.81
CA LYS A 90 -16.17 33.73 32.14
C LYS A 90 -16.87 33.20 30.89
N GLU A 91 -17.33 34.08 30.02
CA GLU A 91 -17.92 33.71 28.72
C GLU A 91 -16.92 33.00 27.82
N PHE A 92 -15.66 33.45 27.79
CA PHE A 92 -14.59 32.80 27.04
C PHE A 92 -14.31 31.37 27.54
N PHE A 93 -14.26 31.18 28.86
CA PHE A 93 -14.08 29.85 29.44
C PHE A 93 -15.29 28.94 29.19
N ALA A 94 -16.52 29.46 29.30
CA ALA A 94 -17.73 28.71 28.96
C ALA A 94 -17.72 28.26 27.49
N LYS A 95 -17.38 29.17 26.56
CA LYS A 95 -17.26 28.86 25.12
C LYS A 95 -16.17 27.83 24.84
N THR A 96 -15.05 27.90 25.56
CA THR A 96 -13.94 26.94 25.44
C THR A 96 -14.33 25.56 25.97
N GLN A 97 -15.04 25.51 27.10
CA GLN A 97 -15.55 24.27 27.68
C GLN A 97 -16.58 23.62 26.74
N ASP A 98 -17.53 24.40 26.20
CA ASP A 98 -18.53 23.92 25.24
C ASP A 98 -17.88 23.35 23.98
N HIS A 99 -16.85 24.01 23.45
CA HIS A 99 -16.13 23.50 22.27
C HIS A 99 -15.40 22.18 22.57
N ARG A 100 -14.75 22.07 23.73
CA ARG A 100 -14.10 20.82 24.17
C ARG A 100 -15.11 19.70 24.35
N GLN A 101 -16.28 19.99 24.90
CA GLN A 101 -17.37 19.02 25.06
C GLN A 101 -17.92 18.58 23.70
N LYS A 102 -18.19 19.50 22.77
CA LYS A 102 -18.62 19.18 21.41
C LYS A 102 -17.63 18.28 20.67
N LEU A 103 -16.33 18.56 20.79
CA LEU A 103 -15.29 17.70 20.21
C LEU A 103 -15.21 16.32 20.89
N LYS A 104 -15.45 16.25 22.20
CA LYS A 104 -15.50 14.99 22.93
C LYS A 104 -16.67 14.13 22.45
N LEU A 105 -17.87 14.71 22.36
CA LEU A 105 -19.08 14.03 21.84
C LEU A 105 -18.89 13.56 20.40
N LYS A 106 -18.27 14.39 19.54
CA LYS A 106 -17.98 14.01 18.14
C LYS A 106 -17.04 12.80 18.06
N ARG A 107 -15.96 12.79 18.85
CA ARG A 107 -15.03 11.64 18.91
C ARG A 107 -15.68 10.37 19.48
N GLU A 108 -16.57 10.51 20.44
CA GLU A 108 -17.30 9.37 21.02
C GLU A 108 -18.32 8.79 20.03
N ALA A 109 -19.01 9.64 19.27
CA ALA A 109 -19.90 9.21 18.19
C ALA A 109 -19.12 8.48 17.07
N GLU A 110 -18.01 9.05 16.60
CA GLU A 110 -17.14 8.42 15.58
C GLU A 110 -16.61 7.05 16.05
N LYS A 111 -16.19 6.94 17.31
CA LYS A 111 -15.77 5.65 17.90
C LYS A 111 -16.91 4.63 17.97
N HIS A 112 -18.10 5.06 18.37
CA HIS A 112 -19.26 4.17 18.45
C HIS A 112 -19.69 3.68 17.06
N ASP A 113 -19.60 4.53 16.03
CA ASP A 113 -19.86 4.14 14.64
C ASP A 113 -18.76 3.19 14.11
N GLU A 114 -17.49 3.44 14.41
CA GLU A 114 -16.39 2.52 14.09
C GLU A 114 -16.56 1.16 14.79
N ASP A 115 -16.97 1.14 16.05
CA ASP A 115 -17.16 -0.08 16.82
C ASP A 115 -18.38 -0.87 16.31
N LYS A 116 -19.47 -0.19 15.89
CA LYS A 116 -20.58 -0.82 15.16
C LYS A 116 -20.12 -1.44 13.85
N ILE A 117 -19.38 -0.71 13.02
CA ILE A 117 -18.83 -1.23 11.76
C ILE A 117 -17.90 -2.42 12.02
N LYS A 118 -17.07 -2.37 13.07
CA LYS A 118 -16.22 -3.51 13.47
C LYS A 118 -17.05 -4.69 13.95
N GLN A 119 -18.12 -4.49 14.71
CA GLN A 119 -19.03 -5.55 15.15
C GLN A 119 -19.76 -6.19 13.96
N GLU A 120 -20.25 -5.39 13.00
CA GLU A 120 -20.86 -5.86 11.75
C GLU A 120 -19.86 -6.64 10.90
N LYS A 121 -18.61 -6.16 10.79
CA LYS A 121 -17.52 -6.89 10.11
C LYS A 121 -17.09 -8.15 10.85
N LYS A 122 -17.18 -8.20 12.18
CA LYS A 122 -16.86 -9.40 12.98
C LYS A 122 -17.92 -10.50 12.82
N GLN A 123 -19.13 -10.15 12.34
CA GLN A 123 -20.15 -11.09 11.90
C GLN A 123 -19.93 -11.58 10.45
N MET A 124 -18.90 -11.09 9.73
CA MET A 124 -18.48 -11.74 8.49
C MET A 124 -17.95 -13.12 8.82
N THR A 125 -18.75 -14.10 8.43
CA THR A 125 -18.50 -15.53 8.53
C THR A 125 -17.10 -15.85 7.96
N TYR A 126 -16.39 -16.78 8.58
CA TYR A 126 -15.11 -17.27 8.05
C TYR A 126 -15.32 -17.80 6.63
N ILE A 127 -14.67 -17.17 5.65
CA ILE A 127 -14.72 -17.53 4.23
C ILE A 127 -13.44 -18.31 3.91
N ASN A 128 -13.59 -19.43 3.21
CA ASN A 128 -12.45 -20.29 2.92
C ASN A 128 -11.55 -19.62 1.87
N VAL A 129 -10.22 -19.82 1.95
CA VAL A 129 -9.24 -19.16 1.08
C VAL A 129 -9.50 -19.44 -0.41
N GLY A 130 -10.11 -20.57 -0.75
CA GLY A 130 -10.53 -20.90 -2.12
C GLY A 130 -11.66 -20.05 -2.70
N GLU A 131 -12.44 -19.36 -1.85
CA GLU A 131 -13.52 -18.45 -2.28
C GLU A 131 -13.01 -17.02 -2.54
N ILE A 132 -11.78 -16.71 -2.10
CA ILE A 132 -11.11 -15.43 -2.34
C ILE A 132 -10.41 -15.51 -3.69
N THR A 133 -11.08 -15.06 -4.75
CA THR A 133 -10.47 -14.97 -6.07
C THR A 133 -9.36 -13.91 -6.10
N VAL A 134 -8.41 -14.03 -7.05
CA VAL A 134 -7.28 -13.10 -7.27
C VAL A 134 -7.73 -11.63 -7.47
N ARG A 135 -9.01 -11.40 -7.81
CA ARG A 135 -9.60 -10.06 -7.98
C ARG A 135 -10.22 -9.47 -6.70
N GLY A 136 -10.01 -10.09 -5.53
CA GLY A 136 -10.61 -9.69 -4.26
C GLY A 136 -12.05 -10.21 -4.10
N ARG A 137 -12.73 -9.77 -3.03
CA ARG A 137 -14.15 -10.06 -2.79
C ARG A 137 -14.97 -9.38 -3.87
N VAL A 138 -15.33 -10.11 -4.91
CA VAL A 138 -16.37 -9.66 -5.84
C VAL A 138 -17.69 -9.90 -5.11
N GLU A 139 -18.19 -8.88 -4.42
CA GLU A 139 -19.60 -8.85 -4.06
C GLU A 139 -20.37 -8.87 -5.38
N HIS A 140 -20.75 -10.08 -5.81
CA HIS A 140 -21.72 -10.27 -6.85
C HIS A 140 -23.04 -9.84 -6.22
N SER A 141 -23.29 -8.53 -6.16
CA SER A 141 -24.67 -8.08 -6.13
C SER A 141 -25.30 -8.67 -7.38
N THR A 142 -26.25 -9.56 -7.18
CA THR A 142 -27.08 -10.14 -8.25
C THR A 142 -27.93 -9.06 -8.92
N ASP A 143 -27.93 -7.83 -8.40
CA ASP A 143 -28.49 -6.68 -9.08
C ASP A 143 -27.64 -6.33 -10.29
N HIS A 144 -28.34 -6.21 -11.42
CA HIS A 144 -27.75 -5.68 -12.64
C HIS A 144 -27.26 -4.26 -12.33
N ARG A 145 -25.93 -4.05 -12.32
CA ARG A 145 -25.36 -2.70 -12.18
C ARG A 145 -25.98 -1.79 -13.24
N ASP A 146 -26.68 -0.75 -12.79
CA ASP A 146 -27.19 0.29 -13.68
C ASP A 146 -26.01 1.16 -14.10
N ALA A 147 -25.36 0.76 -15.19
CA ALA A 147 -24.22 1.48 -15.76
C ALA A 147 -24.55 2.94 -16.09
N ASN A 148 -25.82 3.26 -16.35
CA ASN A 148 -26.24 4.63 -16.65
C ASN A 148 -26.30 5.48 -15.37
N ALA A 149 -26.85 4.95 -14.28
CA ALA A 149 -26.82 5.60 -12.97
C ALA A 149 -25.37 5.86 -12.51
N GLU A 150 -24.49 4.87 -12.60
CA GLU A 150 -23.07 5.01 -12.24
C GLU A 150 -22.37 6.10 -13.08
N PHE A 151 -22.68 6.17 -14.38
CA PHE A 151 -22.12 7.19 -15.27
C PHE A 151 -22.58 8.61 -14.89
N ILE A 152 -23.85 8.77 -14.54
CA ILE A 152 -24.41 10.05 -14.09
C ILE A 152 -23.73 10.46 -12.79
N GLU A 153 -23.65 9.58 -11.80
CA GLU A 153 -22.99 9.84 -10.51
C GLU A 153 -21.52 10.25 -10.70
N LYS A 154 -20.78 9.52 -11.54
CA LYS A 154 -19.38 9.86 -11.85
C LYS A 154 -19.26 11.25 -12.46
N ARG A 155 -20.17 11.62 -13.38
CA ARG A 155 -20.18 12.93 -14.03
C ARG A 155 -20.55 14.05 -13.06
N GLU A 156 -21.53 13.85 -12.19
CA GLU A 156 -21.93 14.83 -11.18
C GLU A 156 -20.83 15.03 -10.14
N LYS A 157 -20.21 13.95 -9.67
CA LYS A 157 -19.05 14.02 -8.78
C LYS A 157 -17.89 14.77 -9.44
N ALA A 158 -17.54 14.44 -10.68
CA ALA A 158 -16.49 15.15 -11.40
C ALA A 158 -16.82 16.63 -11.60
N LYS A 159 -18.09 16.99 -11.85
CA LYS A 159 -18.53 18.39 -11.93
C LYS A 159 -18.40 19.11 -10.60
N LYS A 160 -18.66 18.42 -9.48
CA LYS A 160 -18.48 18.97 -8.13
C LYS A 160 -17.01 19.19 -7.79
N ASP A 161 -16.14 18.25 -8.17
CA ASP A 161 -14.72 18.28 -7.80
C ASP A 161 -13.88 19.18 -8.74
N TYR A 162 -14.21 19.18 -10.04
CA TYR A 162 -13.40 19.84 -11.09
C TYR A 162 -14.11 20.98 -11.83
N GLY A 163 -15.39 21.25 -11.55
CA GLY A 163 -16.14 22.35 -12.17
C GLY A 163 -16.16 22.27 -13.70
N ASP A 164 -15.85 23.38 -14.36
CA ASP A 164 -15.85 23.50 -15.84
C ASP A 164 -14.77 22.63 -16.51
N ALA A 165 -13.73 22.22 -15.77
CA ALA A 165 -12.69 21.33 -16.29
C ALA A 165 -13.08 19.85 -16.24
N ALA A 166 -14.18 19.49 -15.56
CA ALA A 166 -14.64 18.11 -15.42
C ALA A 166 -14.71 17.31 -16.73
N PRO A 167 -15.30 17.79 -17.84
CA PRO A 167 -15.34 17.03 -19.08
C PRO A 167 -13.94 16.76 -19.66
N LYS A 168 -13.00 17.70 -19.50
CA LYS A 168 -11.61 17.55 -19.96
C LYS A 168 -10.88 16.47 -19.14
N ILE A 169 -11.00 16.52 -17.81
CA ILE A 169 -10.37 15.54 -16.91
C ILE A 169 -10.93 14.15 -17.16
N LEU A 170 -12.25 13.99 -17.23
CA LEU A 170 -12.88 12.70 -17.52
C LEU A 170 -12.43 12.12 -18.88
N ALA A 171 -12.27 12.95 -19.90
CA ALA A 171 -11.77 12.51 -21.20
C ALA A 171 -10.28 12.09 -21.14
N MET A 172 -9.48 12.77 -20.32
CA MET A 172 -8.08 12.37 -20.11
C MET A 172 -7.98 11.05 -19.33
N GLU A 173 -8.79 10.87 -18.28
CA GLU A 173 -8.88 9.63 -17.52
C GLU A 173 -9.27 8.45 -18.41
N SER A 174 -10.30 8.60 -19.25
CA SER A 174 -10.72 7.52 -20.15
C SER A 174 -9.66 7.21 -21.21
N ALA A 175 -8.96 8.21 -21.73
CA ALA A 175 -7.86 7.99 -22.66
C ALA A 175 -6.68 7.26 -22.01
N LEU A 176 -6.39 7.54 -20.72
CA LEU A 176 -5.37 6.82 -19.96
C LEU A 176 -5.79 5.38 -19.69
N GLU A 177 -7.03 5.14 -19.28
CA GLU A 177 -7.56 3.80 -19.04
C GLU A 177 -7.51 2.95 -20.32
N MET A 178 -7.96 3.50 -21.46
CA MET A 178 -7.89 2.80 -22.75
C MET A 178 -6.44 2.42 -23.13
N LYS A 179 -5.49 3.34 -22.93
CA LYS A 179 -4.07 3.05 -23.20
C LYS A 179 -3.57 1.97 -22.26
N PHE A 180 -3.85 2.08 -20.98
CA PHE A 180 -3.48 1.09 -19.98
C PHE A 180 -4.04 -0.29 -20.32
N GLU A 181 -5.33 -0.41 -20.64
CA GLU A 181 -5.94 -1.69 -21.04
C GLU A 181 -5.26 -2.28 -22.28
N SER A 182 -4.95 -1.45 -23.28
CA SER A 182 -4.27 -1.89 -24.51
C SER A 182 -2.83 -2.36 -24.27
N GLU A 183 -2.08 -1.65 -23.41
CA GLU A 183 -0.71 -1.97 -23.06
C GLU A 183 -0.66 -3.19 -22.13
N TYR A 184 -1.55 -3.27 -21.15
CA TYR A 184 -1.67 -4.41 -20.24
C TYR A 184 -2.04 -5.69 -20.97
N ALA A 185 -2.96 -5.63 -21.93
CA ALA A 185 -3.34 -6.79 -22.74
C ALA A 185 -2.20 -7.28 -23.65
N SER A 186 -1.32 -6.39 -24.11
CA SER A 186 -0.21 -6.73 -25.02
C SER A 186 1.07 -7.09 -24.27
N HIS A 187 1.40 -6.39 -23.19
CA HIS A 187 2.63 -6.51 -22.43
C HIS A 187 2.34 -6.34 -20.93
N PRO A 188 1.74 -7.34 -20.27
CA PRO A 188 1.50 -7.26 -18.83
C PRO A 188 2.86 -7.22 -18.11
N GLN A 189 3.29 -6.03 -17.69
CA GLN A 189 4.45 -5.86 -16.82
C GLN A 189 4.07 -6.38 -15.44
N MET A 190 4.27 -7.69 -15.25
CA MET A 190 4.18 -8.30 -13.93
C MET A 190 5.29 -7.72 -13.08
N TRP A 191 4.96 -7.36 -11.84
CA TRP A 191 5.97 -7.04 -10.84
C TRP A 191 6.99 -8.18 -10.81
N PRO A 192 8.30 -7.88 -10.77
CA PRO A 192 9.31 -8.93 -10.66
C PRO A 192 8.98 -9.74 -9.42
N ASN A 193 8.90 -11.07 -9.59
CA ASN A 193 8.62 -11.97 -8.49
C ASN A 193 9.83 -11.95 -7.56
N ILE A 194 9.80 -11.12 -6.51
CA ILE A 194 10.89 -11.00 -5.54
C ILE A 194 10.86 -12.29 -4.70
N PRO A 195 11.87 -13.17 -4.80
CA PRO A 195 11.87 -14.39 -4.03
C PRO A 195 11.91 -14.04 -2.54
N PHE A 196 10.90 -14.51 -1.79
CA PHE A 196 10.95 -14.48 -0.33
C PHE A 196 12.08 -15.41 0.12
N ARG A 197 13.04 -14.86 0.86
CA ARG A 197 14.04 -15.67 1.56
C ARG A 197 13.33 -16.32 2.76
N PHE A 198 13.25 -17.65 2.77
CA PHE A 198 12.93 -18.44 3.96
C PHE A 198 14.23 -18.90 4.62
#